data_AF-A0A3N7AM71-F1
#
_entry.id   AF-A0A3N7AM71-F1
#
_cell.length_a   1.000
_cell.length_b   1.000
_cell.length_c   1.000
_cell.angle_alpha   90.00
_cell.angle_beta   90.00
_cell.angle_gamma   90.00
#
_symmetry.space_group_name_H-M   'P 1'
#
loop_
_entity.id
_entity.type
_entity.pdbx_description
1 polymer ?
#
loop_
_entity_poly.entity_id
_entity_poly.type
_entity_poly.pdbx_seq_one_letter_code
_entity_poly.pdbx_strand_id
1 'polypeptide(L)'
;MSRDQFNIALGIWVIYMIYFLFDLVFRVPVKYVFDKSEKCIYRKLLISKKLMNFDEMTYFVNDERGTYYYSIGKKRNQFVKNYRISNYFSGSKASGRREDEYIQEILSPVLIAVGIPLNQQEQ
;
A
#
# COMPACT_ATOMS: atom_id res chain seq x y z
N MET A 1 35.39 -1.64 34.64
CA MET A 1 35.28 -0.98 33.32
C MET A 1 35.37 0.52 33.55
N SER A 2 36.25 1.25 32.85
CA SER A 2 36.36 2.71 33.04
C SER A 2 35.04 3.40 32.65
N ARG A 3 34.65 4.45 33.36
CA ARG A 3 33.42 5.23 33.10
C ARG A 3 33.33 5.69 31.64
N ASP A 4 34.48 6.03 31.04
CA ASP A 4 34.56 6.49 29.65
C ASP A 4 34.23 5.39 28.65
N GLN A 5 34.69 4.16 28.91
CA GLN A 5 34.42 3.00 28.08
C GLN A 5 32.92 2.65 28.09
N PHE A 6 32.27 2.77 29.26
CA PHE A 6 30.83 2.58 29.39
C PHE A 6 30.03 3.64 28.63
N ASN A 7 30.42 4.91 28.73
CA ASN A 7 29.74 6.00 28.01
C ASN A 7 29.86 5.85 26.49
N ILE A 8 31.02 5.44 25.98
CA ILE A 8 31.23 5.17 24.55
C ILE A 8 30.35 4.00 24.10
N ALA A 9 30.35 2.89 24.85
CA ALA A 9 29.52 1.73 24.53
C ALA A 9 28.02 2.07 24.54
N LEU A 10 27.57 2.87 25.50
CA LEU A 10 26.19 3.32 25.60
C LEU A 10 25.79 4.21 24.41
N GLY A 11 26.67 5.14 23.99
CA GLY A 11 26.44 5.98 22.82
C GLY A 11 26.27 5.16 21.53
N ILE A 12 27.16 4.19 21.31
CA ILE A 12 27.07 3.28 20.16
C ILE A 12 25.77 2.47 20.21
N TRP A 13 25.41 1.93 21.37
CA TRP A 13 24.18 1.15 21.53
C TRP A 13 22.92 1.97 21.23
N VAL A 14 22.85 3.22 21.70
CA VAL A 14 21.73 4.13 21.41
C VAL A 14 21.60 4.39 19.91
N ILE A 15 22.72 4.64 19.21
CA ILE A 15 22.70 4.86 17.75
C ILE A 15 22.13 3.62 17.04
N TYR A 16 22.60 2.42 17.37
CA TYR A 16 22.07 1.19 16.79
C TYR A 16 20.59 0.98 17.10
N MET A 17 20.15 1.29 18.32
CA MET A 17 18.74 1.21 18.68
C MET A 17 17.88 2.16 17.85
N ILE A 18 18.34 3.40 17.61
CA ILE A 18 17.61 4.34 16.74
C ILE A 18 17.47 3.77 15.32
N TYR A 19 18.56 3.25 14.73
CA TYR A 19 18.50 2.63 13.40
C TYR A 19 17.57 1.41 13.36
N PHE A 20 17.60 0.57 14.39
CA PHE A 20 16.72 -0.59 14.51
C PHE A 20 15.24 -0.19 14.61
N LEU A 21 14.93 0.82 15.43
CA LEU A 21 13.58 1.38 15.54
C LEU A 21 13.11 1.99 14.21
N PHE A 22 13.99 2.69 13.49
CA PHE A 22 13.68 3.19 12.15
C PHE A 22 13.39 2.04 11.18
N ASP A 23 14.28 1.04 11.06
CA ASP A 23 14.01 -0.10 10.17
C ASP A 23 12.69 -0.77 10.53
N LEU A 24 12.43 -0.98 11.83
CA LEU A 24 11.23 -1.63 12.30
C LEU A 24 9.94 -0.85 11.97
N VAL A 25 9.95 0.49 12.07
CA VAL A 25 8.78 1.33 11.76
C VAL A 25 8.56 1.49 10.26
N PHE A 26 9.63 1.67 9.49
CA PHE A 26 9.52 1.95 8.05
C PHE A 26 9.40 0.69 7.19
N ARG A 27 9.80 -0.48 7.71
CA ARG A 27 9.66 -1.77 7.02
C ARG A 27 8.27 -2.40 7.17
N VAL A 28 7.41 -1.89 8.05
CA VAL A 28 6.03 -2.40 8.15
C VAL A 28 5.30 -2.12 6.84
N PRO A 29 4.78 -3.16 6.15
CA PRO A 29 4.04 -2.96 4.92
C PRO A 29 2.81 -2.12 5.21
N VAL A 30 2.67 -1.02 4.47
CA VAL A 30 1.52 -0.13 4.53
C VAL A 30 0.26 -0.95 4.23
N LYS A 31 -0.65 -1.06 5.20
CA LYS A 31 -1.94 -1.72 5.00
C LYS A 31 -2.97 -0.65 4.66
N TYR A 32 -3.77 -0.89 3.61
CA TYR A 32 -4.92 -0.06 3.28
C TYR A 32 -6.18 -0.70 3.85
N VAL A 33 -6.96 0.08 4.60
CA VAL A 33 -8.25 -0.35 5.14
C VAL A 33 -9.33 0.43 4.42
N PHE A 34 -10.22 -0.30 3.76
CA PHE A 34 -11.38 0.24 3.06
C PHE A 34 -12.57 0.15 4.00
N ASP A 35 -13.04 1.28 4.53
CA ASP A 35 -14.17 1.31 5.46
C ASP A 35 -15.48 1.62 4.72
N LYS A 36 -16.37 0.61 4.64
CA LYS A 36 -17.69 0.68 3.98
C LYS A 36 -18.64 1.69 4.65
N SER A 37 -18.51 1.92 5.96
CA SER A 37 -19.45 2.75 6.74
C SER A 37 -19.18 4.24 6.52
N GLU A 38 -17.92 4.65 6.66
CA GLU A 38 -17.52 6.06 6.54
C GLU A 38 -17.25 6.50 5.10
N LYS A 39 -17.32 5.54 4.17
CA LYS A 39 -16.93 5.68 2.78
C LYS A 39 -15.47 6.14 2.58
N CYS A 40 -14.55 5.74 3.45
CA CYS A 40 -13.18 6.30 3.45
C CYS A 40 -12.09 5.22 3.36
N ILE A 41 -11.01 5.57 2.66
CA ILE A 41 -9.79 4.77 2.57
C ILE A 41 -8.82 5.25 3.64
N TYR A 42 -8.42 4.37 4.54
CA TYR A 42 -7.43 4.62 5.57
C TYR A 42 -6.11 3.97 5.22
N ARG A 43 -5.01 4.73 5.33
CA ARG A 43 -3.66 4.18 5.28
C ARG A 43 -3.24 3.87 6.71
N LYS A 44 -2.98 2.59 7.00
CA LYS A 44 -2.50 2.12 8.30
C LYS A 44 -1.02 1.75 8.20
N LEU A 45 -0.19 2.59 8.80
CA LEU A 45 1.24 2.32 9.03
C LEU A 45 1.45 2.01 10.52
N LEU A 46 1.12 2.98 11.37
CA LEU A 46 1.03 2.86 12.83
C LEU A 46 -0.19 3.63 13.35
N ILE A 47 -0.47 4.80 12.75
CA ILE A 47 -1.67 5.61 12.96
C ILE A 47 -2.52 5.54 11.68
N SER A 48 -3.82 5.33 11.83
CA SER A 48 -4.79 5.34 10.72
C SER A 48 -4.88 6.77 10.17
N LYS A 49 -4.31 7.05 9.00
CA LYS A 49 -4.47 8.35 8.35
C LYS A 49 -5.49 8.23 7.22
N LYS A 50 -6.55 9.04 7.28
CA LYS A 50 -7.53 9.16 6.19
C LYS A 50 -6.81 9.58 4.93
N LEU A 51 -6.86 8.73 3.91
CA LEU A 51 -6.18 8.93 2.63
C LEU A 51 -7.11 9.65 1.67
N MET A 52 -8.33 9.13 1.52
CA MET A 52 -9.31 9.63 0.57
C MET A 52 -10.72 9.17 0.87
N ASN A 53 -11.70 9.89 0.32
CA ASN A 53 -13.10 9.48 0.30
C ASN A 53 -13.34 8.56 -0.91
N PHE A 54 -14.29 7.63 -0.81
CA PHE A 54 -14.62 6.66 -1.86
C PHE A 54 -15.13 7.33 -3.14
N ASP A 55 -15.88 8.42 -3.01
CA ASP A 55 -16.47 9.15 -4.15
C ASP A 55 -15.39 9.73 -5.11
N GLU A 56 -14.18 9.97 -4.60
CA GLU A 56 -13.09 10.53 -5.40
C GLU A 56 -12.16 9.45 -5.97
N MET A 57 -12.40 8.16 -5.64
CA MET A 57 -11.53 7.03 -5.95
C MET A 57 -11.54 6.71 -7.44
N THR A 58 -10.36 6.49 -8.02
CA THR A 58 -10.22 5.94 -9.37
C THR A 58 -9.12 4.88 -9.34
N TYR A 59 -9.35 3.74 -9.98
CA TYR A 59 -8.34 2.71 -10.13
C TYR A 59 -7.65 2.86 -11.49
N PHE A 60 -6.35 2.56 -11.51
CA PHE A 60 -5.52 2.59 -12.70
C PHE A 60 -4.62 1.35 -12.71
N VAL A 61 -4.52 0.70 -13.87
CA VAL A 61 -3.54 -0.34 -14.13
C VAL A 61 -2.29 0.34 -14.65
N ASN A 62 -1.18 0.23 -13.92
CA ASN A 62 0.11 0.72 -14.38
C ASN A 62 0.91 -0.46 -14.92
N ASP A 63 1.29 -0.41 -16.19
CA ASP A 63 2.20 -1.37 -16.83
C ASP A 63 3.63 -0.84 -16.75
N GLU A 64 4.49 -1.57 -16.04
CA GLU A 64 5.93 -1.36 -16.00
C GLU A 64 6.61 -2.56 -16.67
N ARG A 65 7.00 -2.39 -17.94
CA ARG A 65 7.88 -3.32 -18.70
C ARG A 65 7.42 -4.79 -18.65
N GLY A 66 6.13 -5.06 -18.88
CA GLY A 66 5.59 -6.43 -18.95
C GLY A 66 5.18 -7.01 -17.59
N THR A 67 5.23 -6.20 -16.55
CA THR A 67 4.57 -6.46 -15.26
C THR A 67 3.64 -5.31 -14.95
N TYR A 68 2.41 -5.61 -14.58
CA TYR A 68 1.41 -4.60 -14.26
C TYR A 68 0.97 -4.71 -12.79
N TYR A 69 0.54 -3.58 -12.23
CA TYR A 69 -0.05 -3.53 -10.90
C TYR A 69 -1.26 -2.62 -10.88
N TYR A 70 -2.22 -2.98 -10.03
CA TYR A 70 -3.37 -2.17 -9.73
C TYR A 70 -2.99 -1.11 -8.70
N SER A 71 -3.44 0.10 -8.98
CA SER A 71 -3.18 1.26 -8.16
C SER A 71 -4.42 2.13 -8.04
N ILE A 72 -4.56 2.80 -6.91
CA ILE A 72 -5.70 3.68 -6.63
C ILE A 72 -5.19 5.10 -6.49
N GLY A 73 -5.87 6.04 -7.12
CA GLY A 73 -5.56 7.45 -6.98
C GLY A 73 -6.78 8.37 -6.92
N LYS A 74 -6.49 9.64 -6.66
CA LYS A 74 -7.50 10.71 -6.62
C LYS A 74 -7.82 11.18 -8.04
N LYS A 75 -9.10 11.14 -8.45
CA LYS A 75 -9.57 11.61 -9.78
C LYS A 75 -9.00 12.97 -10.20
N ARG A 76 -8.90 13.93 -9.28
CA ARG A 76 -8.37 15.29 -9.54
C ARG A 76 -6.84 15.42 -9.38
N ASN A 77 -6.15 14.42 -8.82
CA ASN A 77 -4.71 14.51 -8.52
C ASN A 77 -3.99 13.15 -8.70
N GLN A 78 -4.31 12.44 -9.79
CA GLN A 78 -3.93 11.06 -10.04
C GLN A 78 -2.42 10.82 -10.07
N PHE A 79 -1.64 11.79 -10.56
CA PHE A 79 -0.18 11.69 -10.66
C PHE A 79 0.57 11.93 -9.34
N VAL A 80 -0.04 12.67 -8.41
CA VAL A 80 0.58 13.00 -7.11
C VAL A 80 0.13 12.02 -6.02
N LYS A 81 -1.09 11.50 -6.14
CA LYS A 81 -1.70 10.58 -5.16
C LYS A 81 -1.99 9.24 -5.82
N ASN A 82 -0.94 8.54 -6.24
CA ASN A 82 -1.00 7.16 -6.73
C ASN A 82 -0.56 6.20 -5.62
N TYR A 83 -1.44 5.29 -5.22
CA TYR A 83 -1.20 4.29 -4.18
C TYR A 83 -1.34 2.88 -4.76
N ARG A 84 -0.22 2.15 -4.81
CA ARG A 84 -0.23 0.73 -5.20
C ARG A 84 -1.07 -0.09 -4.23
N ILE A 85 -2.00 -0.88 -4.76
CA ILE A 85 -2.92 -1.73 -3.98
C ILE A 85 -2.77 -3.22 -4.26
N SER A 86 -2.11 -3.60 -5.36
CA SER A 86 -1.80 -4.99 -5.66
C SER A 86 -0.31 -5.26 -5.69
N ASN A 87 0.04 -6.54 -5.66
CA ASN A 87 1.38 -6.99 -6.05
C ASN A 87 1.58 -6.80 -7.56
N TYR A 88 2.84 -6.90 -7.99
CA TYR A 88 3.15 -7.00 -9.41
C TYR A 88 2.63 -8.32 -9.96
N PHE A 89 1.86 -8.23 -11.02
CA PHE A 89 1.41 -9.35 -11.82
C PHE A 89 2.19 -9.36 -13.14
N SER A 90 2.59 -10.54 -13.59
CA SER A 90 3.19 -10.78 -14.89
C SER A 90 2.24 -11.59 -15.76
N GLY A 91 2.44 -11.60 -17.09
CA GLY A 91 1.68 -12.45 -18.01
C GLY A 91 1.93 -13.97 -17.87
N SER A 92 2.48 -14.44 -16.75
CA SER A 92 2.72 -15.86 -16.50
C SER A 92 1.47 -16.56 -15.96
N LYS A 93 1.24 -17.82 -16.32
CA LYS A 93 0.05 -18.60 -15.95
C LYS A 93 -0.19 -18.70 -14.43
N ALA A 94 0.87 -18.72 -13.64
CA ALA A 94 0.81 -18.72 -12.17
C ALA A 94 0.55 -17.32 -11.57
N SER A 95 0.88 -16.26 -12.30
CA SER A 95 0.53 -14.90 -11.92
C SER A 95 -0.91 -14.57 -12.26
N GLY A 96 -1.41 -15.01 -13.42
CA GLY A 96 -2.81 -14.83 -13.82
C GLY A 96 -3.80 -15.42 -12.80
N ARG A 97 -3.54 -16.63 -12.29
CA ARG A 97 -4.35 -17.22 -11.20
C ARG A 97 -4.39 -16.35 -9.93
N ARG A 98 -3.24 -15.80 -9.52
CA ARG A 98 -3.14 -14.93 -8.33
C ARG A 98 -3.81 -13.58 -8.57
N GLU A 99 -3.82 -13.11 -9.80
CA GLU A 99 -4.56 -11.92 -10.20
C GLU A 99 -6.06 -12.18 -10.15
N ASP A 100 -6.54 -13.28 -10.73
CA ASP A 100 -7.97 -13.64 -10.71
C ASP A 100 -8.49 -13.74 -9.26
N GLU A 101 -7.73 -14.40 -8.38
CA GLU A 101 -8.01 -14.47 -6.95
C GLU A 101 -8.05 -13.07 -6.31
N TYR A 102 -7.09 -12.19 -6.64
CA TYR A 102 -7.07 -10.82 -6.15
C TYR A 102 -8.27 -10.00 -6.64
N ILE A 103 -8.67 -10.18 -7.91
CA ILE A 103 -9.79 -9.47 -8.51
C ILE A 103 -11.10 -9.92 -7.86
N GLN A 104 -11.30 -11.23 -7.65
CA GLN A 104 -12.53 -11.77 -7.08
C GLN A 104 -12.66 -11.47 -5.58
N GLU A 105 -11.59 -11.69 -4.81
CA GLU A 105 -11.65 -11.62 -3.34
C GLU A 105 -11.44 -10.21 -2.78
N ILE A 106 -10.73 -9.33 -3.51
CA ILE A 106 -10.34 -8.01 -3.00
C ILE A 106 -10.88 -6.89 -3.88
N LEU A 107 -10.55 -6.89 -5.18
CA LEU A 107 -10.87 -5.73 -6.03
C LEU A 107 -12.38 -5.58 -6.24
N SER A 108 -13.08 -6.66 -6.61
CA SER A 108 -14.52 -6.68 -6.87
C SER A 108 -15.36 -6.24 -5.65
N PRO A 109 -15.18 -6.80 -4.44
CA PRO A 109 -15.95 -6.37 -3.27
C PRO A 109 -15.63 -4.93 -2.89
N VAL A 110 -14.39 -4.45 -3.09
CA VAL A 110 -14.05 -3.04 -2.89
C VAL A 110 -14.79 -2.17 -3.90
N LEU A 111 -14.76 -2.47 -5.19
CA LEU A 111 -15.46 -1.67 -6.21
C LEU A 111 -16.97 -1.65 -6.02
N ILE A 112 -17.57 -2.78 -5.67
CA ILE A 112 -19.01 -2.88 -5.34
C ILE A 112 -19.34 -1.99 -4.14
N ALA A 113 -18.48 -1.96 -3.12
CA ALA A 113 -18.67 -1.08 -1.96
C ALA A 113 -18.50 0.41 -2.32
N VAL A 114 -17.68 0.74 -3.31
CA VAL A 114 -17.44 2.12 -3.78
C VAL A 114 -18.50 2.58 -4.78
N GLY A 115 -19.24 1.66 -5.43
CA GLY A 115 -20.22 1.98 -6.46
C GLY A 115 -19.59 2.38 -7.81
N ILE A 116 -18.32 2.02 -8.02
CA ILE A 116 -17.61 2.26 -9.28
C ILE A 116 -17.84 1.04 -10.19
N PRO A 117 -18.34 1.23 -11.43
CA PRO A 117 -18.42 0.13 -12.39
C PRO A 117 -17.01 -0.36 -12.71
N LEU A 118 -16.82 -1.68 -12.69
CA LEU A 118 -15.59 -2.33 -13.16
C LEU A 118 -15.50 -2.08 -14.67
N ASN A 119 -14.84 -1.00 -15.07
CA ASN A 119 -14.46 -0.80 -16.45
C ASN A 119 -13.29 -1.75 -16.71
N GLN A 120 -13.61 -2.98 -17.15
CA GLN A 120 -12.63 -3.79 -17.84
C GLN A 120 -12.23 -2.98 -19.07
N GLN A 121 -11.17 -2.17 -18.95
CA GLN A 121 -10.52 -1.65 -20.13
C GLN A 121 -9.90 -2.85 -20.81
N GLU A 122 -10.60 -3.26 -21.87
CA GLU A 122 -10.19 -4.22 -22.86
C GLU A 122 -8.69 -4.06 -23.17
N GLN A 123 -7.95 -5.13 -22.94
CA GLN A 123 -6.81 -5.51 -23.78
C GLN A 123 -6.91 -6.98 -24.09
#